data_AF-A0AAD5KK53-F1
#
_entry.id   AF-A0AAD5KK53-F1
#
_cell.length_a   1.000
_cell.length_b   1.000
_cell.length_c   1.000
_cell.angle_alpha   90.00
_cell.angle_beta   90.00
_cell.angle_gamma   90.00
#
_symmetry.space_group_name_H-M   'P 1'
#
loop_
_entity.id
_entity.type
_entity.pdbx_description
1 polymer ?
#
loop_
_entity_poly.entity_id
_entity_poly.type
_entity_poly.pdbx_seq_one_letter_code
_entity_poly.pdbx_strand_id
1 'polypeptide(L)'
;MKFGKQLENEAEDIPSEWRPYLIRYKALKKLIAKVAMEIERRGLSATFLRECLKNNNSDNENGPKIRYYFAGEPPNVHPCIQFIYDPGQSRIDELLHRVVAKDSEEGSTTNDKRPKLHYRRTENDTDFFTLIRNADTVPPCPDSDEVESCSGSDVESVRSNDATSISSAKRRQSDAAILFRELMNHTLPSDRITELTTDGEIEIVSSPKEEKRKRKEKKDKNVESSNDVDENGSTDEDTGGDENEDDTASTPKKAMRSLVIELERDDEFFSALMEELDQAAVLQDINSQQFEHDVNELERRMAKVASPNHVSDMYAWRNIFNLYMDAQIFRGKVESDRSIRSVQKSKDQMEWFTSQLKNKNILSQLKSKASKDTFEQFIALNTELITMKHYQLLNQTAVTKILKKHDKRSGLTASSSFPTFIQNTHFFNVKLADILCASLLNRLMTIIPQPDDYLCPVCMMVAWRPIRLVCGHVFCVRCLIKAQRKKMANCPMCRRKNAVKIASSGNLDMPMQNFLKQYFPREIKQKKREAEHEQALEDIQAMTGRKYTEEQLMRMNQQHDHQCHIM
;
A
#
# COMPACT_ATOMS: atom_id res chain seq x y z
N MET A 1 19.27 -15.12 -1.86
CA MET A 1 20.41 -14.62 -1.03
C MET A 1 19.98 -14.50 0.44
N LYS A 2 20.87 -14.14 1.37
CA LYS A 2 20.47 -13.72 2.73
C LYS A 2 19.85 -12.32 2.65
N PHE A 3 18.57 -12.16 2.99
CA PHE A 3 17.80 -10.90 2.78
C PHE A 3 18.51 -9.64 3.29
N GLY A 4 19.19 -9.68 4.43
CA GLY A 4 19.93 -8.52 4.95
C GLY A 4 21.06 -8.02 4.05
N LYS A 5 21.67 -8.86 3.20
CA LYS A 5 22.64 -8.40 2.18
C LYS A 5 21.92 -7.87 0.93
N GLN A 6 20.78 -8.45 0.58
CA GLN A 6 19.96 -7.95 -0.53
C GLN A 6 19.47 -6.51 -0.24
N LEU A 7 19.00 -6.25 0.98
CA LEU A 7 18.60 -4.89 1.41
C LEU A 7 19.76 -3.88 1.37
N GLU A 8 20.98 -4.31 1.69
CA GLU A 8 22.17 -3.46 1.60
C GLU A 8 22.56 -3.15 0.15
N ASN A 9 22.56 -4.17 -0.72
CA ASN A 9 22.76 -3.99 -2.16
C ASN A 9 21.70 -3.07 -2.79
N GLU A 10 20.41 -3.26 -2.47
CA GLU A 10 19.32 -2.42 -3.01
C GLU A 10 19.29 -1.00 -2.39
N ALA A 11 20.01 -0.75 -1.28
CA ALA A 11 20.20 0.57 -0.70
C ALA A 11 21.33 1.39 -1.37
N GLU A 12 22.16 0.77 -2.22
CA GLU A 12 23.13 1.51 -3.05
C GLU A 12 22.40 2.43 -4.06
N ASP A 13 21.20 2.02 -4.49
CA ASP A 13 20.27 2.80 -5.32
C ASP A 13 19.54 3.95 -4.59
N ILE A 14 19.68 4.06 -3.26
CA ILE A 14 19.05 5.10 -2.43
C ILE A 14 20.06 6.24 -2.17
N PRO A 15 19.64 7.52 -2.22
CA PRO A 15 20.51 8.67 -1.89
C PRO A 15 21.15 8.54 -0.51
N SER A 16 22.40 8.97 -0.39
CA SER A 16 23.23 8.89 0.83
C SER A 16 22.52 9.40 2.09
N GLU A 17 21.83 10.52 1.93
CA GLU A 17 21.06 11.29 2.90
C GLU A 17 19.78 10.58 3.37
N TRP A 18 19.22 9.65 2.55
CA TRP A 18 18.03 8.87 2.90
C TRP A 18 18.37 7.52 3.53
N ARG A 19 19.60 7.01 3.33
CA ARG A 19 20.06 5.72 3.88
C ARG A 19 20.00 5.59 5.41
N PRO A 20 20.25 6.64 6.24
CA PRO A 20 20.09 6.55 7.70
C PRO A 20 18.66 6.18 8.12
N TYR A 21 17.68 6.58 7.32
CA TYR A 21 16.25 6.36 7.53
C TYR A 21 15.74 5.05 6.90
N LEU A 22 16.64 4.12 6.57
CA LEU A 22 16.28 2.75 6.16
C LEU A 22 16.25 1.82 7.38
N ILE A 23 15.20 1.00 7.49
CA ILE A 23 15.00 0.07 8.61
C ILE A 23 16.24 -0.83 8.77
N ARG A 24 16.89 -0.75 9.93
CA ARG A 24 18.22 -1.28 10.24
C ARG A 24 18.14 -2.78 10.55
N TYR A 25 17.70 -3.56 9.57
CA TYR A 25 17.35 -4.99 9.67
C TYR A 25 18.39 -5.87 10.39
N LYS A 26 19.68 -5.54 10.31
CA LYS A 26 20.76 -6.23 11.04
C LYS A 26 20.74 -5.96 12.54
N ALA A 27 20.39 -4.75 12.98
CA ALA A 27 20.28 -4.36 14.39
C ALA A 27 19.04 -4.99 15.03
N LEU A 28 17.86 -4.73 14.45
CA LEU A 28 16.58 -5.33 14.88
C LEU A 28 16.63 -6.86 14.95
N LYS A 29 17.35 -7.52 14.04
CA LYS A 29 17.57 -8.98 14.08
C LYS A 29 18.35 -9.44 15.32
N LYS A 30 19.24 -8.62 15.90
CA LYS A 30 19.92 -8.93 17.18
C LYS A 30 18.92 -8.87 18.33
N LEU A 31 18.02 -7.90 18.35
CA LEU A 31 16.98 -7.76 19.38
C LEU A 31 16.03 -8.96 19.38
N ILE A 32 15.57 -9.43 18.21
CA ILE A 32 14.78 -10.68 18.08
C ILE A 32 15.52 -11.91 18.64
N ALA A 33 16.86 -11.91 18.67
CA ALA A 33 17.61 -12.98 19.34
C ALA A 33 17.56 -12.85 20.87
N LYS A 34 17.52 -11.64 21.44
CA LYS A 34 17.25 -11.40 22.86
C LYS A 34 15.84 -11.85 23.26
N VAL A 35 14.82 -11.43 22.50
CA VAL A 35 13.40 -11.83 22.69
C VAL A 35 13.26 -13.35 22.81
N ALA A 36 13.84 -14.09 21.86
CA ALA A 36 13.79 -15.55 21.88
C ALA A 36 14.50 -16.17 23.12
N MET A 37 15.57 -15.55 23.62
CA MET A 37 16.25 -16.04 24.84
C MET A 37 15.45 -15.73 26.11
N GLU A 38 14.78 -14.57 26.18
CA GLU A 38 13.89 -14.22 27.30
C GLU A 38 12.69 -15.18 27.37
N ILE A 39 12.06 -15.44 26.23
CA ILE A 39 10.91 -16.35 26.10
C ILE A 39 11.26 -17.77 26.57
N GLU A 40 12.37 -18.34 26.11
CA GLU A 40 12.82 -19.67 26.56
C GLU A 40 13.26 -19.65 28.03
N ARG A 41 13.90 -18.57 28.51
CA ARG A 41 14.28 -18.40 29.94
C ARG A 41 13.05 -18.44 30.84
N ARG A 42 12.01 -17.66 30.55
CA ARG A 42 10.72 -17.68 31.28
C ARG A 42 9.94 -18.99 31.08
N GLY A 43 10.40 -19.90 30.21
CA GLY A 43 9.82 -21.23 29.99
C GLY A 43 8.70 -21.27 28.95
N LEU A 44 8.41 -20.15 28.30
CA LEU A 44 7.30 -19.99 27.34
C LEU A 44 7.71 -20.40 25.92
N SER A 45 8.26 -21.61 25.75
CA SER A 45 8.96 -22.01 24.51
C SER A 45 8.26 -21.59 23.19
N ALA A 46 9.04 -21.18 22.19
CA ALA A 46 8.51 -20.64 20.93
C ALA A 46 7.70 -21.66 20.09
N THR A 47 7.71 -22.94 20.49
CA THR A 47 6.80 -23.99 20.03
C THR A 47 5.44 -23.95 20.75
N PHE A 48 5.45 -23.88 22.08
CA PHE A 48 4.24 -23.84 22.92
C PHE A 48 3.38 -22.61 22.61
N LEU A 49 3.96 -21.41 22.59
CA LEU A 49 3.22 -20.17 22.26
C LEU A 49 2.52 -20.27 20.90
N ARG A 50 3.20 -20.84 19.89
CA ARG A 50 2.67 -21.02 18.54
C ARG A 50 1.56 -22.06 18.45
N GLU A 51 1.55 -23.05 19.34
CA GLU A 51 0.50 -24.07 19.41
C GLU A 51 -0.76 -23.51 20.07
N CYS A 52 -0.64 -22.87 21.23
CA CYS A 52 -1.74 -22.17 21.90
C CYS A 52 -2.38 -21.09 21.00
N LEU A 53 -1.57 -20.24 20.36
CA LEU A 53 -2.06 -19.18 19.46
C LEU A 53 -2.78 -19.71 18.21
N LYS A 54 -2.59 -20.98 17.84
CA LYS A 54 -3.38 -21.67 16.79
C LYS A 54 -4.63 -22.33 17.34
N ASN A 55 -4.53 -22.98 18.49
CA ASN A 55 -5.59 -23.81 19.07
C ASN A 55 -6.70 -22.98 19.75
N ASN A 56 -6.55 -21.66 19.85
CA ASN A 56 -7.62 -20.73 20.27
C ASN A 56 -8.95 -20.90 19.49
N ASN A 57 -8.92 -21.48 18.28
CA ASN A 57 -10.08 -21.69 17.41
C ASN A 57 -10.66 -23.12 17.46
N SER A 58 -10.18 -24.00 18.34
CA SER A 58 -10.82 -25.29 18.62
C SER A 58 -11.35 -25.34 20.06
N ASP A 59 -12.46 -26.04 20.26
CA ASP A 59 -13.16 -26.16 21.55
C ASP A 59 -12.46 -27.16 22.50
N ASN A 60 -11.14 -27.00 22.64
CA ASN A 60 -10.28 -27.82 23.47
C ASN A 60 -10.24 -27.22 24.89
N GLU A 61 -11.25 -27.54 25.72
CA GLU A 61 -11.52 -26.91 27.02
C GLU A 61 -10.38 -27.01 28.06
N ASN A 62 -9.40 -27.88 27.83
CA ASN A 62 -8.35 -28.27 28.78
C ASN A 62 -7.01 -27.50 28.62
N GLY A 63 -7.05 -26.25 28.14
CA GLY A 63 -5.83 -25.44 27.99
C GLY A 63 -6.05 -23.91 28.00
N PRO A 64 -5.04 -23.12 28.38
CA PRO A 64 -5.14 -21.66 28.44
C PRO A 64 -5.18 -21.06 27.03
N LYS A 65 -6.14 -20.15 26.80
CA LYS A 65 -6.21 -19.36 25.56
C LYS A 65 -5.18 -18.22 25.65
N ILE A 66 -4.38 -18.02 24.61
CA ILE A 66 -3.32 -17.00 24.59
C ILE A 66 -3.64 -15.93 23.57
N ARG A 67 -3.51 -14.65 23.95
CA ARG A 67 -3.64 -13.49 23.06
C ARG A 67 -2.35 -12.67 23.10
N TYR A 68 -1.78 -12.39 21.93
CA TYR A 68 -0.72 -11.41 21.77
C TYR A 68 -1.29 -10.13 21.18
N TYR A 69 -1.05 -8.98 21.81
CA TYR A 69 -1.58 -7.68 21.42
C TYR A 69 -0.62 -6.55 21.79
N PHE A 70 -0.96 -5.33 21.36
CA PHE A 70 -0.21 -4.12 21.69
C PHE A 70 -1.10 -3.15 22.46
N ALA A 71 -0.50 -2.47 23.44
CA ALA A 71 -1.10 -1.44 24.27
C ALA A 71 -0.31 -0.12 24.14
N GLY A 72 -0.86 0.96 24.72
CA GLY A 72 -0.33 2.32 24.55
C GLY A 72 -0.80 2.97 23.25
N GLU A 73 -0.12 4.05 22.85
CA GLU A 73 -0.38 4.82 21.62
C GLU A 73 0.96 5.16 20.96
N PRO A 74 1.10 5.01 19.62
CA PRO A 74 2.31 5.39 18.89
C PRO A 74 2.79 6.82 19.24
N PRO A 75 4.08 7.03 19.53
CA PRO A 75 5.21 6.10 19.40
C PRO A 75 5.38 5.11 20.57
N ASN A 76 4.67 5.26 21.69
CA ASN A 76 4.81 4.47 22.93
C ASN A 76 3.99 3.17 22.84
N VAL A 77 4.60 2.13 22.27
CA VAL A 77 3.91 0.87 21.93
C VAL A 77 4.43 -0.30 22.78
N HIS A 78 3.56 -0.86 23.62
CA HIS A 78 3.91 -1.93 24.57
C HIS A 78 3.37 -3.30 24.11
N PRO A 79 4.23 -4.33 23.90
CA PRO A 79 3.81 -5.68 23.54
C PRO A 79 3.37 -6.50 24.77
N CYS A 80 2.17 -7.08 24.71
CA CYS A 80 1.58 -7.81 25.84
C CYS A 80 1.15 -9.23 25.43
N ILE A 81 1.49 -10.23 26.26
CA ILE A 81 1.01 -11.61 26.15
C ILE A 81 -0.02 -11.85 27.26
N GLN A 82 -1.30 -11.98 26.90
CA GLN A 82 -2.38 -12.33 27.84
C GLN A 82 -2.67 -13.83 27.77
N PHE A 83 -2.72 -14.47 28.94
CA PHE A 83 -3.21 -15.83 29.15
C PHE A 83 -4.60 -15.74 29.76
N ILE A 84 -5.59 -16.46 29.22
CA ILE A 84 -6.96 -16.54 29.73
C ILE A 84 -7.22 -17.99 30.10
N TYR A 85 -7.57 -18.26 31.36
CA TYR A 85 -7.54 -19.61 31.93
C TYR A 85 -8.64 -19.88 32.96
N ASP A 86 -8.96 -21.16 33.15
CA ASP A 86 -9.84 -21.66 34.19
C ASP A 86 -9.02 -21.93 35.48
N PRO A 87 -9.28 -21.23 36.61
CA PRO A 87 -8.58 -21.48 37.87
C PRO A 87 -8.90 -22.84 38.50
N GLY A 88 -9.84 -23.62 37.96
CA GLY A 88 -10.04 -25.02 38.32
C GLY A 88 -9.00 -26.00 37.75
N GLN A 89 -8.07 -25.55 36.90
CA GLN A 89 -7.10 -26.41 36.22
C GLN A 89 -5.69 -26.29 36.83
N SER A 90 -5.37 -27.12 37.83
CA SER A 90 -4.09 -27.10 38.58
C SER A 90 -2.82 -27.14 37.71
N ARG A 91 -2.93 -27.74 36.51
CA ARG A 91 -1.85 -27.82 35.51
C ARG A 91 -1.44 -26.46 34.94
N ILE A 92 -2.32 -25.46 35.03
CA ILE A 92 -2.04 -24.08 34.62
C ILE A 92 -1.36 -23.33 35.77
N ASP A 93 -1.80 -23.50 37.02
CA ASP A 93 -1.14 -22.86 38.18
C ASP A 93 0.34 -23.25 38.29
N GLU A 94 0.70 -24.52 38.05
CA GLU A 94 2.12 -24.93 37.96
C GLU A 94 2.91 -24.20 36.86
N LEU A 95 2.28 -23.95 35.71
CA LEU A 95 2.91 -23.23 34.59
C LEU A 95 3.08 -21.75 34.94
N LEU A 96 2.02 -21.10 35.44
CA LEU A 96 2.06 -19.68 35.83
C LEU A 96 3.05 -19.45 36.97
N HIS A 97 3.05 -20.30 37.99
CA HIS A 97 3.99 -20.20 39.12
C HIS A 97 5.45 -20.43 38.68
N ARG A 98 5.70 -21.27 37.67
CA ARG A 98 7.04 -21.48 37.08
C ARG A 98 7.51 -20.31 36.22
N VAL A 99 6.58 -19.62 35.57
CA VAL A 99 6.86 -18.41 34.77
C VAL A 99 7.16 -17.22 35.70
N VAL A 100 6.37 -17.02 36.76
CA VAL A 100 6.52 -15.90 37.71
C VAL A 100 7.70 -16.11 38.68
N ALA A 101 7.91 -17.31 39.21
CA ALA A 101 9.00 -17.54 40.19
C ALA A 101 10.40 -17.29 39.60
N LYS A 102 10.59 -17.54 38.29
CA LYS A 102 11.87 -17.29 37.59
C LYS A 102 12.26 -15.82 37.47
N ASP A 103 11.33 -14.90 37.64
CA ASP A 103 11.64 -13.47 37.71
C ASP A 103 12.08 -13.04 39.14
N SER A 104 11.95 -13.93 40.13
CA SER A 104 12.32 -13.67 41.54
C SER A 104 13.74 -14.10 41.93
N GLU A 105 14.35 -15.06 41.22
CA GLU A 105 15.63 -15.66 41.64
C GLU A 105 16.89 -14.88 41.21
N GLU A 106 16.82 -14.02 40.17
CA GLU A 106 17.94 -13.16 39.76
C GLU A 106 17.99 -11.80 40.51
N GLY A 107 17.62 -11.83 41.80
CA GLY A 107 17.47 -10.65 42.67
C GLY A 107 18.61 -10.39 43.66
N SER A 108 19.83 -10.90 43.44
CA SER A 108 20.94 -10.75 44.40
C SER A 108 22.35 -10.64 43.82
N THR A 109 22.65 -9.53 43.14
CA THR A 109 23.92 -8.78 43.35
C THR A 109 23.86 -7.42 42.63
N THR A 110 24.57 -6.42 43.18
CA THR A 110 24.53 -4.98 42.78
C THR A 110 23.20 -4.27 43.10
N ASN A 111 23.29 -2.96 43.33
CA ASN A 111 22.36 -2.22 44.21
C ASN A 111 21.36 -1.34 43.42
N ASP A 112 20.64 -1.96 42.48
CA ASP A 112 19.77 -1.24 41.55
C ASP A 112 18.29 -1.25 41.97
N LYS A 113 17.69 -0.07 42.14
CA LYS A 113 16.34 0.10 42.72
C LYS A 113 15.25 -0.11 41.66
N ARG A 114 15.06 -1.37 41.24
CA ARG A 114 13.89 -1.75 40.42
C ARG A 114 12.58 -1.39 41.16
N PRO A 115 11.56 -0.82 40.48
CA PRO A 115 10.26 -0.58 41.09
C PRO A 115 9.60 -1.91 41.47
N LYS A 116 9.02 -2.00 42.67
CA LYS A 116 8.32 -3.20 43.12
C LYS A 116 6.98 -3.33 42.41
N LEU A 117 6.71 -4.50 41.82
CA LEU A 117 5.36 -4.92 41.45
C LEU A 117 4.46 -4.86 42.68
N HIS A 118 3.40 -4.06 42.61
CA HIS A 118 2.42 -3.95 43.70
C HIS A 118 1.10 -4.60 43.28
N TYR A 119 0.69 -5.65 43.98
CA TYR A 119 -0.62 -6.25 43.80
C TYR A 119 -1.71 -5.26 44.23
N ARG A 120 -2.76 -5.13 43.42
CA ARG A 120 -3.99 -4.42 43.78
C ARG A 120 -5.20 -5.12 43.16
N ARG A 121 -5.81 -6.01 43.95
CA ARG A 121 -7.11 -6.63 43.62
C ARG A 121 -8.14 -5.53 43.34
N THR A 122 -8.91 -5.68 42.26
CA THR A 122 -10.09 -4.86 41.99
C THR A 122 -11.35 -5.68 42.23
N GLU A 123 -12.49 -5.02 42.44
CA GLU A 123 -13.76 -5.68 42.80
C GLU A 123 -14.42 -6.39 41.62
N ASN A 124 -13.93 -6.18 40.39
CA ASN A 124 -14.48 -6.72 39.14
C ASN A 124 -13.71 -7.96 38.62
N ASP A 125 -13.18 -8.78 39.53
CA ASP A 125 -12.43 -10.04 39.31
C ASP A 125 -11.38 -9.98 38.18
N THR A 126 -10.77 -8.81 37.99
CA THR A 126 -9.77 -8.51 36.95
C THR A 126 -8.49 -8.02 37.62
N ASP A 127 -7.49 -8.91 37.68
CA ASP A 127 -6.17 -8.61 38.23
C ASP A 127 -5.38 -7.69 37.28
N PHE A 128 -5.22 -6.43 37.69
CA PHE A 128 -4.36 -5.47 37.01
C PHE A 128 -2.95 -5.45 37.64
N PHE A 129 -1.93 -5.52 36.78
CA PHE A 129 -0.56 -5.15 37.12
C PHE A 129 -0.26 -3.80 36.45
N THR A 130 0.43 -2.89 37.14
CA THR A 130 0.73 -1.55 36.60
C THR A 130 2.02 -1.01 37.23
N LEU A 131 2.91 -0.48 36.40
CA LEU A 131 4.15 0.17 36.82
C LEU A 131 3.88 1.63 37.21
N ILE A 132 3.94 1.94 38.50
CA ILE A 132 4.03 3.34 38.94
C ILE A 132 5.47 3.81 38.70
N ARG A 133 5.65 4.73 37.75
CA ARG A 133 6.90 5.51 37.62
C ARG A 133 6.83 6.66 38.64
N ASN A 134 7.86 6.80 39.48
CA ASN A 134 7.97 7.91 40.42
C ASN A 134 8.28 9.22 39.67
N ALA A 135 7.24 9.98 39.32
CA ALA A 135 7.37 11.41 39.12
C ALA A 135 7.13 12.09 40.48
N ASP A 136 8.21 12.57 41.12
CA ASP A 136 8.23 13.74 42.03
C ASP A 136 9.57 13.83 42.79
N THR A 137 10.60 14.41 42.16
CA THR A 137 11.66 15.17 42.84
C THR A 137 12.28 16.16 41.85
N VAL A 138 12.07 17.46 42.06
CA VAL A 138 12.84 18.52 41.38
C VAL A 138 14.16 18.74 42.14
N PRO A 139 15.34 18.59 41.52
CA PRO A 139 16.60 19.02 42.11
C PRO A 139 16.88 20.50 41.78
N PRO A 140 17.30 21.34 42.76
CA PRO A 140 17.86 22.65 42.47
C PRO A 140 19.30 22.54 41.93
N CYS A 141 19.74 23.55 41.17
CA CYS A 141 21.14 23.72 40.77
C CYS A 141 22.04 24.03 41.98
N PRO A 142 23.32 23.63 41.90
CA PRO A 142 24.39 24.61 42.13
C PRO A 142 25.45 24.60 41.01
N ASP A 143 26.28 25.65 41.01
CA ASP A 143 27.22 26.02 39.95
C ASP A 143 28.64 25.42 40.07
N SER A 144 29.45 25.74 39.05
CA SER A 144 30.92 25.85 39.03
C SER A 144 31.79 24.58 39.12
N ASP A 145 32.58 24.42 38.05
CA ASP A 145 34.03 24.18 38.04
C ASP A 145 34.64 23.07 38.91
N GLU A 146 35.24 22.06 38.27
CA GLU A 146 36.68 22.15 37.97
C GLU A 146 37.12 21.18 36.85
N VAL A 147 38.32 21.41 36.31
CA VAL A 147 38.94 20.66 35.21
C VAL A 147 39.86 19.55 35.73
N GLU A 148 39.99 18.44 34.99
CA GLU A 148 41.32 18.01 34.51
C GLU A 148 41.24 16.95 33.39
N SER A 149 42.40 16.56 32.86
CA SER A 149 42.56 15.86 31.57
C SER A 149 43.60 14.72 31.63
N CYS A 150 44.00 14.23 30.44
CA CYS A 150 45.07 13.24 30.18
C CYS A 150 44.72 11.76 30.43
N SER A 151 45.42 10.78 29.83
CA SER A 151 45.72 10.50 28.40
C SER A 151 46.70 9.30 28.29
N GLY A 152 46.48 8.40 27.33
CA GLY A 152 47.42 7.33 26.97
C GLY A 152 47.36 6.06 27.84
N SER A 153 48.00 4.94 27.47
CA SER A 153 48.52 4.56 26.13
C SER A 153 49.02 3.09 26.11
N ASP A 154 48.55 2.30 25.15
CA ASP A 154 49.25 1.20 24.44
C ASP A 154 49.74 -0.07 25.17
N VAL A 155 50.27 -1.00 24.35
CA VAL A 155 51.01 -2.26 24.63
C VAL A 155 50.10 -3.45 25.06
N GLU A 156 49.85 -4.50 24.26
CA GLU A 156 50.73 -5.61 23.77
C GLU A 156 51.18 -6.61 24.87
N SER A 157 51.32 -7.94 24.68
CA SER A 157 50.95 -8.86 23.57
C SER A 157 51.05 -10.35 24.05
N VAL A 158 50.86 -11.30 23.11
CA VAL A 158 51.53 -12.64 23.05
C VAL A 158 51.07 -13.82 23.95
N ARG A 159 50.42 -14.82 23.28
CA ARG A 159 50.61 -16.31 23.36
C ARG A 159 50.27 -17.07 24.68
N SER A 160 50.02 -18.39 24.70
CA SER A 160 49.92 -19.42 23.64
C SER A 160 49.04 -20.62 24.06
N ASN A 161 48.57 -21.36 23.04
CA ASN A 161 48.20 -22.79 22.98
C ASN A 161 48.30 -23.65 24.26
N ASP A 162 47.33 -24.55 24.42
CA ASP A 162 47.66 -25.98 24.23
C ASP A 162 46.47 -26.78 23.66
N ALA A 163 46.72 -27.99 23.14
CA ALA A 163 45.67 -28.82 22.52
C ALA A 163 45.96 -30.33 22.55
N THR A 164 45.00 -31.14 23.02
CA THR A 164 44.96 -32.58 22.69
C THR A 164 43.52 -33.13 22.71
N SER A 165 43.24 -34.05 21.79
CA SER A 165 42.00 -34.85 21.73
C SER A 165 42.12 -36.09 22.69
N ILE A 166 41.12 -36.93 22.97
CA ILE A 166 40.47 -37.89 22.04
C ILE A 166 39.24 -38.58 22.70
N SER A 167 38.18 -38.80 21.89
CA SER A 167 37.16 -39.88 21.96
C SER A 167 35.94 -39.86 22.93
N SER A 168 35.02 -40.75 22.54
CA SER A 168 33.83 -41.28 23.22
C SER A 168 32.56 -40.42 23.17
N ALA A 169 31.46 -41.07 22.77
CA ALA A 169 30.19 -40.42 22.49
C ALA A 169 29.11 -40.81 23.52
N LYS A 170 28.31 -39.83 23.92
CA LYS A 170 26.97 -40.03 24.49
C LYS A 170 26.11 -38.81 24.19
N ARG A 171 25.04 -38.98 23.40
CA ARG A 171 23.98 -37.97 23.29
C ARG A 171 23.34 -37.82 24.68
N ARG A 172 23.52 -36.67 25.34
CA ARG A 172 22.59 -36.28 26.41
C ARG A 172 21.28 -35.86 25.75
N GLN A 173 20.21 -36.62 25.99
CA GLN A 173 18.86 -36.14 25.74
C GLN A 173 18.57 -35.05 26.77
N SER A 174 17.81 -34.02 26.38
CA SER A 174 17.27 -33.04 27.33
C SER A 174 16.11 -33.64 28.11
N ASP A 175 16.00 -33.30 29.39
CA ASP A 175 15.01 -33.92 30.31
C ASP A 175 13.55 -33.66 29.87
N ALA A 176 13.31 -32.58 29.11
CA ALA A 176 12.05 -32.33 28.42
C ALA A 176 11.58 -33.48 27.51
N ALA A 177 12.49 -34.29 26.95
CA ALA A 177 12.16 -35.46 26.13
C ALA A 177 11.81 -36.72 26.97
N ILE A 178 12.15 -36.73 28.26
CA ILE A 178 11.72 -37.76 29.22
C ILE A 178 10.29 -37.44 29.66
N LEU A 179 10.07 -36.18 30.06
CA LEU A 179 8.76 -35.63 30.46
C LEU A 179 7.68 -35.82 29.38
N PHE A 180 8.03 -35.63 28.10
CA PHE A 180 7.11 -35.86 26.97
C PHE A 180 6.76 -37.34 26.75
N ARG A 181 7.55 -38.27 27.29
CA ARG A 181 7.31 -39.72 27.20
C ARG A 181 6.50 -40.24 28.39
N GLU A 182 6.71 -39.71 29.58
CA GLU A 182 5.90 -40.03 30.77
C GLU A 182 4.46 -39.51 30.63
N LEU A 183 4.27 -38.30 30.07
CA LEU A 183 2.95 -37.73 29.78
C LEU A 183 2.09 -38.52 28.77
N MET A 184 2.66 -39.51 28.07
CA MET A 184 1.95 -40.32 27.05
C MET A 184 1.70 -41.77 27.49
N ASN A 185 2.08 -42.17 28.72
CA ASN A 185 2.24 -43.59 29.08
C ASN A 185 1.42 -44.08 30.30
N HIS A 186 0.32 -43.40 30.67
CA HIS A 186 -0.55 -43.82 31.79
C HIS A 186 -2.06 -43.81 31.47
N THR A 187 -2.53 -44.83 30.74
CA THR A 187 -3.97 -45.16 30.56
C THR A 187 -4.23 -46.67 30.39
N LEU A 188 -4.17 -47.46 31.48
CA LEU A 188 -4.49 -48.91 31.54
C LEU A 188 -4.78 -49.32 33.02
N PRO A 189 -5.39 -50.49 33.31
CA PRO A 189 -6.66 -51.10 32.86
C PRO A 189 -7.68 -51.10 34.06
N SER A 190 -8.66 -52.00 34.34
CA SER A 190 -9.10 -53.31 33.83
C SER A 190 -10.58 -53.61 34.23
N ASP A 191 -11.06 -54.80 33.81
CA ASP A 191 -12.20 -55.63 34.28
C ASP A 191 -13.61 -55.39 33.65
N ARG A 192 -14.34 -56.43 33.17
CA ARG A 192 -13.97 -57.86 32.95
C ARG A 192 -14.87 -58.57 31.90
N ILE A 193 -14.22 -59.21 30.93
CA ILE A 193 -14.58 -60.40 30.10
C ILE A 193 -16.05 -60.89 30.03
N THR A 194 -16.60 -60.94 28.80
CA THR A 194 -17.18 -62.17 28.21
C THR A 194 -17.06 -62.14 26.67
N GLU A 195 -17.07 -63.30 26.02
CA GLU A 195 -16.81 -63.49 24.58
C GLU A 195 -18.09 -63.82 23.79
N LEU A 196 -18.16 -63.46 22.49
CA LEU A 196 -18.09 -64.44 21.38
C LEU A 196 -17.93 -63.74 20.01
N THR A 197 -17.70 -64.53 18.96
CA THR A 197 -17.28 -64.11 17.59
C THR A 197 -18.40 -64.20 16.55
N THR A 198 -18.35 -63.36 15.50
CA THR A 198 -18.19 -63.79 14.08
C THR A 198 -17.93 -62.60 13.12
N ASP A 199 -17.08 -62.86 12.12
CA ASP A 199 -17.10 -62.51 10.67
C ASP A 199 -18.00 -61.35 10.15
N GLY A 200 -17.61 -60.56 9.13
CA GLY A 200 -16.37 -60.55 8.34
C GLY A 200 -16.46 -59.65 7.06
N GLU A 201 -15.37 -59.66 6.28
CA GLU A 201 -15.24 -59.13 4.88
C GLU A 201 -15.27 -57.60 4.61
N ILE A 202 -15.03 -57.24 3.34
CA ILE A 202 -14.45 -55.97 2.84
C ILE A 202 -15.03 -55.67 1.44
N GLU A 203 -15.30 -54.39 1.07
CA GLU A 203 -14.87 -53.75 -0.22
C GLU A 203 -15.55 -52.39 -0.58
N ILE A 204 -14.70 -51.36 -0.73
CA ILE A 204 -14.56 -50.29 -1.74
C ILE A 204 -15.73 -49.80 -2.68
N VAL A 205 -15.68 -48.50 -3.01
CA VAL A 205 -16.31 -47.74 -4.15
C VAL A 205 -17.81 -47.37 -3.98
N SER A 206 -18.19 -46.08 -3.91
CA SER A 206 -18.48 -45.27 -5.12
C SER A 206 -18.67 -43.75 -4.87
N SER A 207 -18.49 -42.95 -5.92
CA SER A 207 -18.83 -41.52 -6.04
C SER A 207 -18.89 -41.15 -7.54
N PRO A 208 -19.35 -39.96 -8.02
CA PRO A 208 -20.29 -38.95 -7.49
C PRO A 208 -21.47 -38.67 -8.47
N LYS A 209 -22.27 -37.59 -8.29
CA LYS A 209 -22.81 -36.74 -9.40
C LYS A 209 -23.51 -35.43 -8.97
N GLU A 210 -23.52 -34.45 -9.88
CA GLU A 210 -24.28 -33.17 -9.84
C GLU A 210 -25.72 -33.34 -10.43
N GLU A 211 -26.72 -32.45 -10.29
CA GLU A 211 -26.83 -31.11 -10.94
C GLU A 211 -28.02 -30.22 -10.47
N LYS A 212 -27.74 -28.91 -10.30
CA LYS A 212 -28.36 -27.71 -10.94
C LYS A 212 -29.88 -27.78 -11.34
N ARG A 213 -30.80 -26.84 -11.01
CA ARG A 213 -30.84 -25.39 -11.43
C ARG A 213 -32.10 -24.55 -10.99
N LYS A 214 -31.86 -23.30 -10.51
CA LYS A 214 -32.50 -21.97 -10.84
C LYS A 214 -33.98 -21.54 -10.50
N ARG A 215 -34.04 -20.33 -9.86
CA ARG A 215 -34.98 -19.16 -10.03
C ARG A 215 -36.38 -19.24 -9.39
N LYS A 216 -37.05 -18.14 -8.98
CA LYS A 216 -37.15 -16.76 -9.57
C LYS A 216 -37.46 -15.63 -8.52
N GLU A 217 -37.56 -14.34 -8.93
CA GLU A 217 -37.54 -13.14 -8.05
C GLU A 217 -38.87 -12.37 -7.80
N LYS A 218 -38.94 -11.61 -6.67
CA LYS A 218 -39.47 -10.21 -6.46
C LYS A 218 -39.38 -9.84 -4.94
N LYS A 219 -39.09 -8.63 -4.42
CA LYS A 219 -39.46 -7.19 -4.65
C LYS A 219 -40.93 -6.86 -4.30
N ASP A 220 -41.28 -5.77 -3.59
CA ASP A 220 -40.55 -4.51 -3.29
C ASP A 220 -41.18 -3.68 -2.12
N LYS A 221 -40.39 -2.80 -1.46
CA LYS A 221 -40.77 -1.61 -0.61
C LYS A 221 -41.42 -1.81 0.79
N ASN A 222 -41.54 -0.81 1.70
CA ASN A 222 -40.66 0.29 2.23
C ASN A 222 -41.52 1.45 2.85
N VAL A 223 -41.46 1.69 4.18
CA VAL A 223 -41.90 2.92 4.90
C VAL A 223 -40.97 3.13 6.13
N GLU A 224 -40.92 4.35 6.69
CA GLU A 224 -39.91 4.85 7.64
C GLU A 224 -40.44 5.11 9.08
N SER A 225 -39.48 5.24 10.01
CA SER A 225 -39.42 6.20 11.15
C SER A 225 -40.20 6.06 12.47
N SER A 226 -39.43 6.44 13.51
CA SER A 226 -39.73 7.37 14.62
C SER A 226 -40.46 6.93 15.90
N ASN A 227 -39.74 7.11 17.03
CA ASN A 227 -40.21 7.60 18.35
C ASN A 227 -41.14 6.66 19.16
N ASP A 228 -41.39 6.82 20.46
CA ASP A 228 -40.59 7.30 21.62
C ASP A 228 -41.39 6.94 22.90
N VAL A 229 -40.69 6.45 23.95
CA VAL A 229 -40.90 6.84 25.39
C VAL A 229 -42.26 6.48 26.07
N ASP A 230 -42.30 6.62 27.42
CA ASP A 230 -43.37 6.32 28.39
C ASP A 230 -43.75 4.81 28.52
N GLU A 231 -43.58 4.07 29.62
CA GLU A 231 -43.44 4.27 31.09
C GLU A 231 -44.76 4.26 31.91
N ASN A 232 -44.76 3.45 32.99
CA ASN A 232 -45.70 3.36 34.13
C ASN A 232 -47.01 2.52 34.05
N GLY A 233 -47.31 1.81 35.15
CA GLY A 233 -48.65 1.39 35.63
C GLY A 233 -49.24 0.11 35.02
N SER A 234 -49.34 -1.08 35.64
CA SER A 234 -49.52 -1.56 37.04
C SER A 234 -50.96 -1.60 37.60
N THR A 235 -51.64 -2.74 37.42
CA THR A 235 -52.70 -3.38 38.27
C THR A 235 -52.97 -4.77 37.65
N ASP A 236 -52.84 -5.90 38.35
CA ASP A 236 -53.89 -6.61 39.14
C ASP A 236 -55.02 -7.21 38.25
N GLU A 237 -55.51 -8.45 38.41
CA GLU A 237 -55.38 -9.40 39.53
C GLU A 237 -55.52 -10.90 39.06
N ASP A 238 -54.79 -11.79 39.74
CA ASP A 238 -55.04 -13.21 40.11
C ASP A 238 -55.99 -14.16 39.32
N THR A 239 -55.51 -15.37 38.93
CA THR A 239 -55.94 -16.69 39.51
C THR A 239 -55.41 -17.95 38.78
N GLY A 240 -54.74 -18.83 39.55
CA GLY A 240 -54.86 -20.29 39.44
C GLY A 240 -54.06 -21.08 38.38
N GLY A 241 -53.07 -21.88 38.82
CA GLY A 241 -52.42 -22.91 37.99
C GLY A 241 -51.03 -23.33 38.49
N ASP A 242 -50.97 -24.12 39.57
CA ASP A 242 -49.72 -24.65 40.14
C ASP A 242 -49.49 -26.10 39.70
N GLU A 243 -48.35 -26.36 39.04
CA GLU A 243 -47.73 -27.68 38.94
C GLU A 243 -46.24 -27.52 38.53
N ASN A 244 -45.34 -27.80 39.48
CA ASN A 244 -43.91 -28.05 39.23
C ASN A 244 -43.77 -29.53 38.78
N GLU A 245 -42.70 -30.05 38.18
CA GLU A 245 -41.28 -29.66 38.11
C GLU A 245 -40.68 -30.10 36.74
N ASP A 246 -39.65 -29.43 36.22
CA ASP A 246 -38.52 -30.11 35.54
C ASP A 246 -37.24 -29.25 35.54
N ASP A 247 -36.09 -29.89 35.72
CA ASP A 247 -34.84 -29.25 36.15
C ASP A 247 -33.93 -28.88 34.97
N THR A 248 -34.00 -27.63 34.50
CA THR A 248 -33.03 -27.10 33.51
C THR A 248 -31.82 -26.47 34.19
N ALA A 249 -30.97 -27.33 34.76
CA ALA A 249 -29.77 -26.94 35.49
C ALA A 249 -28.85 -25.98 34.70
N SER A 250 -28.88 -24.69 35.06
CA SER A 250 -28.03 -23.67 34.45
C SER A 250 -26.57 -23.90 34.82
N THR A 251 -25.77 -24.42 33.90
CA THR A 251 -24.34 -24.66 34.14
C THR A 251 -23.62 -23.35 34.50
N PRO A 252 -22.92 -23.29 35.65
CA PRO A 252 -22.26 -22.05 36.07
C PRO A 252 -21.13 -21.72 35.10
N LYS A 253 -21.17 -20.52 34.52
CA LYS A 253 -20.05 -19.98 33.73
C LYS A 253 -18.83 -19.87 34.64
N LYS A 254 -17.86 -20.79 34.48
CA LYS A 254 -16.59 -20.78 35.19
C LYS A 254 -15.93 -19.40 35.08
N ALA A 255 -15.56 -18.82 36.22
CA ALA A 255 -14.87 -17.54 36.29
C ALA A 255 -13.46 -17.67 35.70
N MET A 256 -13.29 -17.29 34.43
CA MET A 256 -11.99 -17.32 33.77
C MET A 256 -11.13 -16.15 34.24
N ARG A 257 -9.91 -16.43 34.71
CA ARG A 257 -8.92 -15.42 35.07
C ARG A 257 -8.07 -15.05 33.87
N SER A 258 -7.43 -13.87 33.93
CA SER A 258 -6.40 -13.50 32.96
C SER A 258 -5.12 -13.00 33.61
N LEU A 259 -3.97 -13.52 33.15
CA LEU A 259 -2.64 -13.00 33.46
C LEU A 259 -2.07 -12.29 32.24
N VAL A 260 -1.46 -11.13 32.43
CA VAL A 260 -0.68 -10.43 31.39
C VAL A 260 0.80 -10.56 31.71
N ILE A 261 1.61 -10.84 30.67
CA ILE A 261 3.07 -10.93 30.73
C ILE A 261 3.66 -9.91 29.76
N GLU A 262 4.55 -9.08 30.28
CA GLU A 262 5.35 -8.10 29.57
C GLU A 262 6.80 -8.61 29.46
N LEU A 263 7.41 -8.46 28.28
CA LEU A 263 8.75 -8.95 27.98
C LEU A 263 9.72 -7.77 27.73
N GLU A 264 10.75 -7.63 28.55
CA GLU A 264 11.70 -6.50 28.50
C GLU A 264 12.34 -6.37 27.11
N ARG A 265 12.66 -7.50 26.47
CA ARG A 265 13.37 -7.53 25.18
C ARG A 265 12.42 -7.40 24.00
N ASP A 266 11.13 -7.64 24.21
CA ASP A 266 10.12 -7.40 23.19
C ASP A 266 9.77 -5.91 23.15
N ASP A 267 9.63 -5.28 24.32
CA ASP A 267 9.51 -3.82 24.43
C ASP A 267 10.76 -3.11 23.87
N GLU A 268 11.98 -3.60 24.17
CA GLU A 268 13.23 -3.13 23.56
C GLU A 268 13.20 -3.24 22.02
N PHE A 269 12.62 -4.30 21.46
CA PHE A 269 12.51 -4.51 20.01
C PHE A 269 11.45 -3.60 19.35
N PHE A 270 10.27 -3.44 19.97
CA PHE A 270 9.21 -2.61 19.40
C PHE A 270 9.48 -1.11 19.57
N SER A 271 10.08 -0.68 20.69
CA SER A 271 10.57 0.70 20.86
C SER A 271 11.56 1.07 19.76
N ALA A 272 12.58 0.23 19.52
CA ALA A 272 13.56 0.47 18.45
C ALA A 272 12.97 0.40 17.03
N LEU A 273 11.94 -0.43 16.82
CA LEU A 273 11.21 -0.48 15.54
C LEU A 273 10.32 0.75 15.33
N MET A 274 9.68 1.28 16.39
CA MET A 274 8.88 2.51 16.33
C MET A 274 9.77 3.74 16.09
N GLU A 275 10.93 3.82 16.73
CA GLU A 275 11.94 4.87 16.48
C GLU A 275 12.36 4.90 15.00
N GLU A 276 12.69 3.74 14.41
CA GLU A 276 13.08 3.62 13.00
C GLU A 276 11.90 3.88 12.03
N LEU A 277 10.66 3.59 12.44
CA LEU A 277 9.45 3.89 11.66
C LEU A 277 9.11 5.38 11.65
N ASP A 278 9.21 6.04 12.80
CA ASP A 278 8.89 7.46 12.93
C ASP A 278 9.91 8.33 12.19
N GLN A 279 11.21 8.04 12.36
CA GLN A 279 12.28 8.66 11.55
C GLN A 279 12.02 8.51 10.05
N ALA A 280 11.59 7.32 9.60
CA ALA A 280 11.27 7.07 8.20
C ALA A 280 9.98 7.79 7.73
N ALA A 281 9.00 8.00 8.61
CA ALA A 281 7.80 8.77 8.33
C ALA A 281 8.10 10.27 8.20
N VAL A 282 8.93 10.83 9.08
CA VAL A 282 9.38 12.24 9.04
C VAL A 282 10.13 12.54 7.73
N LEU A 283 11.06 11.68 7.30
CA LEU A 283 11.73 11.84 6.00
C LEU A 283 10.72 11.77 4.84
N GLN A 284 9.75 10.84 4.91
CA GLN A 284 8.74 10.71 3.86
C GLN A 284 7.86 11.97 3.74
N ASP A 285 7.47 12.58 4.86
CA ASP A 285 6.66 13.81 4.88
C ASP A 285 7.44 15.01 4.30
N ILE A 286 8.65 15.26 4.79
CA ILE A 286 9.54 16.33 4.29
C ILE A 286 9.74 16.21 2.76
N ASN A 287 10.07 15.00 2.28
CA ASN A 287 10.26 14.77 0.84
C ASN A 287 8.95 14.90 0.05
N SER A 288 7.79 14.60 0.64
CA SER A 288 6.48 14.77 -0.02
C SER A 288 6.13 16.24 -0.20
N GLN A 289 6.37 17.06 0.82
CA GLN A 289 6.11 18.50 0.79
C GLN A 289 7.06 19.21 -0.19
N GLN A 290 8.35 18.83 -0.19
CA GLN A 290 9.33 19.34 -1.16
C GLN A 290 8.98 18.94 -2.59
N PHE A 291 8.59 17.68 -2.82
CA PHE A 291 8.15 17.21 -4.14
C PHE A 291 6.92 17.99 -4.63
N GLU A 292 5.91 18.21 -3.77
CA GLU A 292 4.73 18.99 -4.16
C GLU A 292 5.08 20.45 -4.47
N HIS A 293 5.96 21.09 -3.69
CA HIS A 293 6.52 22.40 -4.01
C HIS A 293 7.20 22.43 -5.38
N ASP A 294 8.03 21.44 -5.70
CA ASP A 294 8.78 21.44 -6.95
C ASP A 294 7.92 21.07 -8.17
N VAL A 295 6.82 20.33 -7.97
CA VAL A 295 5.75 20.21 -8.99
C VAL A 295 4.98 21.54 -9.15
N ASN A 296 4.74 22.33 -8.08
CA ASN A 296 4.17 23.67 -8.20
C ASN A 296 5.06 24.60 -9.05
N GLU A 297 6.36 24.62 -8.77
CA GLU A 297 7.32 25.42 -9.52
C GLU A 297 7.50 24.91 -10.97
N LEU A 298 7.47 23.59 -11.19
CA LEU A 298 7.46 23.02 -12.54
C LEU A 298 6.22 23.46 -13.33
N GLU A 299 5.02 23.41 -12.75
CA GLU A 299 3.78 23.87 -13.40
C GLU A 299 3.91 25.34 -13.84
N ARG A 300 4.34 26.20 -12.92
CA ARG A 300 4.54 27.64 -13.13
C ARG A 300 5.64 27.98 -14.15
N ARG A 301 6.59 27.06 -14.39
CA ARG A 301 7.59 27.16 -15.48
C ARG A 301 7.02 26.66 -16.80
N MET A 302 6.38 25.48 -16.79
CA MET A 302 5.78 24.83 -17.96
C MET A 302 4.75 25.74 -18.64
N ALA A 303 3.88 26.39 -17.85
CA ALA A 303 2.88 27.34 -18.35
C ALA A 303 3.48 28.54 -19.12
N LYS A 304 4.77 28.85 -18.92
CA LYS A 304 5.52 29.86 -19.67
C LYS A 304 6.20 29.25 -20.90
N VAL A 305 6.98 28.17 -20.74
CA VAL A 305 7.79 27.61 -21.84
C VAL A 305 6.99 26.81 -22.87
N ALA A 306 5.86 26.22 -22.49
CA ALA A 306 4.92 25.57 -23.40
C ALA A 306 3.82 26.53 -23.92
N SER A 307 3.93 27.84 -23.66
CA SER A 307 2.93 28.81 -24.11
C SER A 307 2.99 29.06 -25.62
N PRO A 308 1.87 29.47 -26.25
CA PRO A 308 1.83 29.84 -27.68
C PRO A 308 2.83 30.92 -28.11
N ASN A 309 3.34 31.73 -27.19
CA ASN A 309 4.35 32.75 -27.47
C ASN A 309 5.70 32.11 -27.87
N HIS A 310 5.96 30.88 -27.45
CA HIS A 310 7.18 30.12 -27.73
C HIS A 310 6.87 28.92 -28.63
N VAL A 311 6.26 29.16 -29.80
CA VAL A 311 5.74 28.12 -30.72
C VAL A 311 6.71 26.94 -30.95
N SER A 312 8.02 27.18 -31.10
CA SER A 312 9.02 26.10 -31.25
C SER A 312 9.06 25.18 -30.03
N ASP A 313 9.19 25.77 -28.85
CA ASP A 313 9.35 25.06 -27.58
C ASP A 313 8.02 24.40 -27.17
N MET A 314 6.87 25.03 -27.43
CA MET A 314 5.53 24.43 -27.28
C MET A 314 5.38 23.11 -28.06
N TYR A 315 5.79 23.07 -29.34
CA TYR A 315 5.71 21.83 -30.12
C TYR A 315 6.77 20.80 -29.69
N ALA A 316 7.95 21.23 -29.26
CA ALA A 316 8.93 20.33 -28.65
C ALA A 316 8.39 19.71 -27.36
N TRP A 317 7.76 20.49 -26.49
CA TRP A 317 7.10 20.02 -25.27
C TRP A 317 5.96 19.03 -25.51
N ARG A 318 5.14 19.24 -26.56
CA ARG A 318 4.17 18.21 -27.00
C ARG A 318 4.85 16.91 -27.40
N ASN A 319 5.95 16.98 -28.16
CA ASN A 319 6.70 15.79 -28.56
C ASN A 319 7.32 15.05 -27.36
N ILE A 320 7.82 15.78 -26.36
CA ILE A 320 8.30 15.23 -25.08
C ILE A 320 7.14 14.56 -24.33
N PHE A 321 6.01 15.26 -24.17
CA PHE A 321 4.89 14.78 -23.35
C PHE A 321 4.19 13.57 -23.97
N ASN A 322 3.98 13.54 -25.28
CA ASN A 322 3.39 12.37 -25.95
C ASN A 322 4.29 11.14 -25.83
N LEU A 323 5.60 11.31 -26.03
CA LEU A 323 6.58 10.24 -25.83
C LEU A 323 6.64 9.75 -24.38
N TYR A 324 6.44 10.64 -23.40
CA TYR A 324 6.35 10.31 -21.97
C TYR A 324 5.06 9.54 -21.63
N MET A 325 3.93 9.94 -22.19
CA MET A 325 2.65 9.22 -22.06
C MET A 325 2.67 7.84 -22.75
N ASP A 326 3.51 7.66 -23.77
CA ASP A 326 3.81 6.34 -24.36
C ASP A 326 4.79 5.51 -23.51
N ALA A 327 5.76 6.15 -22.86
CA ALA A 327 6.74 5.49 -21.99
C ALA A 327 6.11 4.79 -20.77
N GLN A 328 4.93 5.22 -20.32
CA GLN A 328 4.13 4.49 -19.31
C GLN A 328 4.92 4.18 -18.02
N ILE A 329 5.73 5.16 -17.58
CA ILE A 329 6.79 4.96 -16.56
C ILE A 329 6.23 4.42 -15.23
N PHE A 330 5.06 4.91 -14.81
CA PHE A 330 4.47 4.56 -13.51
C PHE A 330 3.28 3.59 -13.59
N ARG A 331 2.51 3.57 -14.69
CA ARG A 331 1.33 2.69 -14.92
C ARG A 331 1.25 2.26 -16.38
N GLY A 332 0.62 1.13 -16.67
CA GLY A 332 0.29 0.72 -18.03
C GLY A 332 -1.04 1.25 -18.56
N LYS A 333 -1.17 1.25 -19.89
CA LYS A 333 -2.43 1.54 -20.60
C LYS A 333 -3.41 0.34 -20.61
N VAL A 334 -2.98 -0.86 -20.21
CA VAL A 334 -3.79 -2.10 -20.24
C VAL A 334 -4.58 -2.26 -18.93
N GLU A 335 -5.81 -2.79 -19.00
CA GLU A 335 -6.68 -2.98 -17.83
C GLU A 335 -6.09 -3.90 -16.75
N SER A 336 -5.25 -4.88 -17.14
CA SER A 336 -4.49 -5.75 -16.24
C SER A 336 -3.21 -5.11 -15.65
N ASP A 337 -2.85 -3.89 -16.06
CA ASP A 337 -1.59 -3.19 -15.75
C ASP A 337 -1.86 -1.77 -15.17
N ARG A 338 -3.03 -1.58 -14.55
CA ARG A 338 -3.47 -0.32 -13.90
C ARG A 338 -2.76 -0.05 -12.55
N SER A 339 -2.22 -1.09 -11.92
CA SER A 339 -1.37 -0.98 -10.73
C SER A 339 -0.11 -0.16 -11.03
N ILE A 340 0.51 0.38 -9.98
CA ILE A 340 1.82 1.02 -10.16
C ILE A 340 2.86 -0.05 -10.55
N ARG A 341 3.72 0.25 -11.50
CA ARG A 341 4.79 -0.67 -11.95
C ARG A 341 5.76 -1.01 -10.82
N SER A 342 6.55 -2.07 -10.95
CA SER A 342 7.71 -2.27 -10.05
C SER A 342 8.73 -1.12 -10.18
N VAL A 343 9.57 -0.91 -9.17
CA VAL A 343 10.65 0.10 -9.21
C VAL A 343 11.54 -0.11 -10.43
N GLN A 344 12.06 -1.33 -10.61
CA GLN A 344 12.90 -1.69 -11.75
C GLN A 344 12.19 -1.37 -13.07
N LYS A 345 10.92 -1.77 -13.23
CA LYS A 345 10.22 -1.50 -14.49
C LYS A 345 10.01 0.00 -14.73
N SER A 346 9.84 0.82 -13.70
CA SER A 346 9.85 2.28 -13.84
C SER A 346 11.23 2.82 -14.25
N LYS A 347 12.35 2.29 -13.71
CA LYS A 347 13.70 2.60 -14.20
C LYS A 347 13.86 2.26 -15.69
N ASP A 348 13.52 1.02 -16.09
CA ASP A 348 13.60 0.57 -17.49
C ASP A 348 12.83 1.51 -18.45
N GLN A 349 11.66 2.02 -18.04
CA GLN A 349 10.86 2.92 -18.87
C GLN A 349 11.38 4.36 -18.87
N MET A 350 12.02 4.82 -17.79
CA MET A 350 12.73 6.11 -17.75
C MET A 350 13.98 6.10 -18.66
N GLU A 351 14.74 5.00 -18.66
CA GLU A 351 15.87 4.80 -19.57
C GLU A 351 15.41 4.73 -21.03
N TRP A 352 14.32 4.01 -21.31
CA TRP A 352 13.70 3.99 -22.65
C TRP A 352 13.27 5.39 -23.10
N PHE A 353 12.56 6.13 -22.24
CA PHE A 353 12.10 7.49 -22.52
C PHE A 353 13.26 8.44 -22.85
N THR A 354 14.29 8.44 -22.01
CA THR A 354 15.51 9.24 -22.18
C THR A 354 16.26 8.86 -23.46
N SER A 355 16.31 7.58 -23.81
CA SER A 355 16.93 7.08 -25.03
C SER A 355 16.14 7.50 -26.28
N GLN A 356 14.81 7.44 -26.24
CA GLN A 356 13.95 7.89 -27.33
C GLN A 356 14.03 9.41 -27.57
N LEU A 357 14.16 10.22 -26.52
CA LEU A 357 14.38 11.67 -26.62
C LEU A 357 15.68 12.01 -27.35
N LYS A 358 16.76 11.27 -27.06
CA LYS A 358 18.05 11.37 -27.76
C LYS A 358 17.91 10.94 -29.22
N ASN A 359 17.39 9.75 -29.48
CA ASN A 359 17.24 9.19 -30.83
C ASN A 359 16.39 10.09 -31.76
N LYS A 360 15.30 10.65 -31.25
CA LYS A 360 14.42 11.58 -32.00
C LYS A 360 14.94 13.01 -32.05
N ASN A 361 16.10 13.30 -31.45
CA ASN A 361 16.70 14.63 -31.35
C ASN A 361 15.69 15.71 -30.89
N ILE A 362 14.89 15.41 -29.86
CA ILE A 362 13.85 16.34 -29.39
C ILE A 362 14.45 17.45 -28.53
N LEU A 363 15.52 17.16 -27.78
CA LEU A 363 16.15 18.11 -26.87
C LEU A 363 16.84 19.29 -27.59
N SER A 364 17.24 19.13 -28.84
CA SER A 364 17.77 20.23 -29.67
C SER A 364 16.69 21.13 -30.27
N GLN A 365 15.41 20.74 -30.16
CA GLN A 365 14.25 21.55 -30.58
C GLN A 365 13.87 22.60 -29.53
N LEU A 366 14.31 22.42 -28.27
CA LEU A 366 14.17 23.37 -27.17
C LEU A 366 15.13 24.55 -27.40
N LYS A 367 14.59 25.69 -27.83
CA LYS A 367 15.35 26.90 -28.19
C LYS A 367 15.78 27.68 -26.96
N SER A 368 14.86 27.95 -26.03
CA SER A 368 15.13 28.80 -24.88
C SER A 368 15.91 28.05 -23.78
N LYS A 369 16.78 28.76 -23.05
CA LYS A 369 17.45 28.19 -21.88
C LYS A 369 16.42 27.74 -20.83
N ALA A 370 15.44 28.59 -20.52
CA ALA A 370 14.38 28.27 -19.57
C ALA A 370 13.64 26.96 -19.91
N SER A 371 13.45 26.63 -21.19
CA SER A 371 12.85 25.36 -21.61
C SER A 371 13.76 24.13 -21.40
N LYS A 372 15.09 24.30 -21.33
CA LYS A 372 16.04 23.24 -20.99
C LYS A 372 16.11 23.06 -19.47
N ASP A 373 16.24 24.15 -18.73
CA ASP A 373 16.21 24.17 -17.27
C ASP A 373 14.89 23.51 -16.74
N THR A 374 13.76 23.77 -17.40
CA THR A 374 12.44 23.15 -17.09
C THR A 374 12.40 21.66 -17.46
N PHE A 375 13.13 21.23 -18.49
CA PHE A 375 13.24 19.81 -18.85
C PHE A 375 14.13 19.03 -17.87
N GLU A 376 15.24 19.62 -17.42
CA GLU A 376 16.10 19.04 -16.39
C GLU A 376 15.32 18.85 -15.07
N GLN A 377 14.54 19.86 -14.64
CA GLN A 377 13.64 19.73 -13.48
C GLN A 377 12.55 18.66 -13.68
N PHE A 378 11.97 18.54 -14.87
CA PHE A 378 11.00 17.48 -15.18
C PHE A 378 11.62 16.07 -15.07
N ILE A 379 12.84 15.87 -15.56
CA ILE A 379 13.54 14.58 -15.41
C ILE A 379 13.91 14.32 -13.94
N ALA A 380 14.36 15.34 -13.21
CA ALA A 380 14.68 15.23 -11.78
C ALA A 380 13.47 14.75 -10.97
N LEU A 381 12.33 15.44 -11.05
CA LEU A 381 11.08 15.06 -10.37
C LEU A 381 10.63 13.63 -10.70
N ASN A 382 10.66 13.23 -11.97
CA ASN A 382 10.28 11.86 -12.33
C ASN A 382 11.26 10.80 -11.80
N THR A 383 12.54 11.15 -11.66
CA THR A 383 13.57 10.26 -11.09
C THR A 383 13.39 10.16 -9.57
N GLU A 384 13.21 11.29 -8.89
CA GLU A 384 12.91 11.40 -7.47
C GLU A 384 11.66 10.57 -7.08
N LEU A 385 10.58 10.65 -7.87
CA LEU A 385 9.37 9.86 -7.65
C LEU A 385 9.61 8.34 -7.75
N ILE A 386 10.56 7.89 -8.58
CA ILE A 386 11.01 6.48 -8.62
C ILE A 386 11.82 6.15 -7.35
N THR A 387 12.67 7.08 -6.89
CA THR A 387 13.49 6.92 -5.69
C THR A 387 12.65 6.88 -4.40
N MET A 388 11.67 7.78 -4.24
CA MET A 388 10.72 7.77 -3.11
C MET A 388 9.97 6.43 -3.04
N LYS A 389 9.47 5.97 -4.19
CA LYS A 389 8.79 4.68 -4.35
C LYS A 389 9.71 3.49 -4.02
N HIS A 390 11.00 3.56 -4.34
CA HIS A 390 12.00 2.54 -3.97
C HIS A 390 12.24 2.54 -2.46
N TYR A 391 12.50 3.70 -1.87
CA TYR A 391 12.65 3.90 -0.43
C TYR A 391 11.46 3.33 0.37
N GLN A 392 10.23 3.68 -0.01
CA GLN A 392 9.00 3.13 0.58
C GLN A 392 8.94 1.60 0.46
N LEU A 393 9.22 1.04 -0.73
CA LEU A 393 9.17 -0.40 -0.96
C LEU A 393 10.22 -1.17 -0.14
N LEU A 394 11.44 -0.65 -0.02
CA LEU A 394 12.50 -1.23 0.79
C LEU A 394 12.10 -1.27 2.26
N ASN A 395 11.62 -0.16 2.82
CA ASN A 395 11.22 -0.09 4.22
C ASN A 395 9.99 -0.97 4.52
N GLN A 396 8.92 -0.90 3.73
CA GLN A 396 7.76 -1.80 3.86
C GLN A 396 8.17 -3.28 3.80
N THR A 397 9.11 -3.62 2.90
CA THR A 397 9.64 -4.99 2.78
C THR A 397 10.48 -5.36 4.01
N ALA A 398 11.33 -4.46 4.50
CA ALA A 398 12.16 -4.68 5.69
C ALA A 398 11.29 -4.93 6.93
N VAL A 399 10.25 -4.11 7.17
CA VAL A 399 9.29 -4.30 8.28
C VAL A 399 8.56 -5.64 8.13
N THR A 400 8.01 -5.93 6.95
CA THR A 400 7.33 -7.21 6.68
C THR A 400 8.25 -8.42 6.93
N LYS A 401 9.55 -8.30 6.62
CA LYS A 401 10.54 -9.36 6.78
C LYS A 401 11.17 -9.42 8.18
N ILE A 402 11.02 -8.39 9.02
CA ILE A 402 11.52 -8.37 10.40
C ILE A 402 10.44 -8.87 11.36
N LEU A 403 9.17 -8.45 11.18
CA LEU A 403 8.02 -9.02 11.89
C LEU A 403 7.89 -10.52 11.59
N LYS A 404 7.93 -10.95 10.32
CA LYS A 404 7.95 -12.40 9.97
C LYS A 404 9.22 -13.15 10.43
N LYS A 405 10.22 -12.45 11.00
CA LYS A 405 11.34 -13.07 11.72
C LYS A 405 11.06 -13.19 13.21
N HIS A 406 10.42 -12.18 13.80
CA HIS A 406 9.92 -12.19 15.17
C HIS A 406 9.04 -13.40 15.39
N ASP A 407 7.89 -13.52 14.72
CA ASP A 407 6.95 -14.65 14.82
C ASP A 407 7.61 -16.04 14.71
N LYS A 408 8.62 -16.16 13.84
CA LYS A 408 9.37 -17.42 13.64
C LYS A 408 10.31 -17.76 14.81
N ARG A 409 10.78 -16.76 15.57
CA ARG A 409 11.74 -16.88 16.67
C ARG A 409 11.11 -16.78 18.07
N SER A 410 10.06 -15.99 18.22
CA SER A 410 9.29 -15.83 19.47
C SER A 410 8.15 -16.84 19.60
N GLY A 411 7.54 -17.27 18.48
CA GLY A 411 6.30 -18.03 18.48
C GLY A 411 5.03 -17.17 18.49
N LEU A 412 5.18 -15.84 18.64
CA LEU A 412 4.12 -14.84 18.69
C LEU A 412 3.62 -14.45 17.28
N THR A 413 2.67 -13.52 17.21
CA THR A 413 1.91 -13.15 15.99
C THR A 413 2.08 -11.68 15.58
N ALA A 414 3.24 -11.08 15.86
CA ALA A 414 3.51 -9.67 15.56
C ALA A 414 3.27 -9.30 14.09
N SER A 415 3.52 -10.19 13.13
CA SER A 415 3.33 -9.89 11.71
C SER A 415 1.87 -9.73 11.25
N SER A 416 0.88 -9.99 12.11
CA SER A 416 -0.53 -9.63 11.89
C SER A 416 -1.04 -8.57 12.88
N SER A 417 -0.68 -8.65 14.16
CA SER A 417 -1.17 -7.69 15.16
C SER A 417 -0.54 -6.30 15.03
N PHE A 418 0.79 -6.20 14.83
CA PHE A 418 1.48 -4.91 14.81
C PHE A 418 1.05 -4.01 13.62
N PRO A 419 0.98 -4.48 12.36
CA PRO A 419 0.49 -3.65 11.25
C PRO A 419 -0.98 -3.25 11.35
N THR A 420 -1.77 -3.96 12.18
CA THR A 420 -3.17 -3.63 12.45
C THR A 420 -3.29 -2.55 13.54
N PHE A 421 -2.37 -2.53 14.49
CA PHE A 421 -2.30 -1.52 15.55
C PHE A 421 -1.82 -0.14 15.02
N ILE A 422 -0.76 -0.09 14.20
CA ILE A 422 -0.18 1.18 13.69
C ILE A 422 -0.88 1.75 12.44
N GLN A 423 -2.05 1.23 12.08
CA GLN A 423 -2.64 1.35 10.74
C GLN A 423 -3.09 2.77 10.36
N ASN A 424 -3.26 3.67 11.35
CA ASN A 424 -3.75 5.04 11.18
C ASN A 424 -2.69 6.14 11.33
N THR A 425 -1.47 5.83 11.78
CA THR A 425 -0.54 6.87 12.30
C THR A 425 0.83 6.92 11.61
N HIS A 426 1.61 5.82 11.56
CA HIS A 426 3.00 5.86 11.07
C HIS A 426 3.35 4.84 9.97
N PHE A 427 2.40 4.01 9.50
CA PHE A 427 2.73 3.05 8.43
C PHE A 427 2.73 3.70 7.04
N PHE A 428 3.82 3.50 6.29
CA PHE A 428 4.04 4.06 4.95
C PHE A 428 2.77 4.05 4.09
N ASN A 429 2.27 5.23 3.72
CA ASN A 429 1.16 5.34 2.78
C ASN A 429 1.59 4.75 1.43
N VAL A 430 1.18 3.50 1.19
CA VAL A 430 1.53 2.70 -0.01
C VAL A 430 1.07 3.40 -1.30
N LYS A 431 0.10 4.31 -1.20
CA LYS A 431 -0.44 5.11 -2.30
C LYS A 431 0.18 6.51 -2.39
N LEU A 432 1.17 6.88 -1.58
CA LEU A 432 1.81 8.20 -1.70
C LEU A 432 2.40 8.39 -3.11
N ALA A 433 3.23 7.45 -3.57
CA ALA A 433 3.76 7.49 -4.93
C ALA A 433 2.66 7.42 -6.01
N ASP A 434 1.51 6.79 -5.73
CA ASP A 434 0.34 6.83 -6.62
C ASP A 434 -0.28 8.23 -6.72
N ILE A 435 -0.41 8.93 -5.58
CA ILE A 435 -0.99 10.27 -5.43
C ILE A 435 -0.08 11.34 -6.03
N LEU A 436 1.21 11.32 -5.68
CA LEU A 436 2.23 12.23 -6.23
C LEU A 436 2.37 12.07 -7.75
N CYS A 437 2.34 10.83 -8.26
CA CYS A 437 2.28 10.55 -9.69
C CYS A 437 1.01 11.15 -10.34
N ALA A 438 -0.17 10.98 -9.71
CA ALA A 438 -1.41 11.51 -10.23
C ALA A 438 -1.43 13.05 -10.24
N SER A 439 -0.88 13.70 -9.20
CA SER A 439 -0.72 15.16 -9.13
C SER A 439 0.15 15.66 -10.29
N LEU A 440 1.36 15.12 -10.46
CA LEU A 440 2.27 15.48 -11.56
C LEU A 440 1.62 15.30 -12.95
N LEU A 441 0.95 14.17 -13.18
CA LEU A 441 0.31 13.87 -14.47
C LEU A 441 -0.85 14.82 -14.78
N ASN A 442 -1.81 14.96 -13.84
CA ASN A 442 -3.01 15.77 -14.05
C ASN A 442 -2.65 17.23 -14.33
N ARG A 443 -1.67 17.78 -13.59
CA ARG A 443 -1.21 19.17 -13.75
C ARG A 443 -0.56 19.39 -15.12
N LEU A 444 0.38 18.55 -15.51
CA LEU A 444 1.05 18.68 -16.82
C LEU A 444 0.08 18.49 -18.01
N MET A 445 -0.92 17.62 -17.89
CA MET A 445 -1.97 17.46 -18.92
C MET A 445 -2.79 18.74 -19.14
N THR A 446 -3.07 19.54 -18.09
CA THR A 446 -3.81 20.81 -18.26
C THR A 446 -2.99 21.91 -18.94
N ILE A 447 -1.66 21.88 -18.82
CA ILE A 447 -0.76 22.90 -19.38
C ILE A 447 -0.45 22.65 -20.87
N ILE A 448 -0.29 21.39 -21.27
CA ILE A 448 0.21 20.99 -22.59
C ILE A 448 -0.92 20.33 -23.40
N PRO A 449 -1.92 21.09 -23.90
CA PRO A 449 -3.06 20.53 -24.63
C PRO A 449 -2.58 19.83 -25.91
N GLN A 450 -2.99 18.57 -26.10
CA GLN A 450 -2.58 17.75 -27.25
C GLN A 450 -3.56 17.89 -28.42
N PRO A 451 -3.14 17.69 -29.68
CA PRO A 451 -4.03 17.82 -30.83
C PRO A 451 -5.24 16.85 -30.78
N ASP A 452 -5.02 15.68 -30.19
CA ASP A 452 -5.98 14.57 -30.15
C ASP A 452 -7.24 14.89 -29.34
N ASP A 453 -7.12 15.75 -28.33
CA ASP A 453 -8.24 16.22 -27.50
C ASP A 453 -9.22 17.14 -28.28
N TYR A 454 -8.80 17.67 -29.44
CA TYR A 454 -9.53 18.69 -30.22
C TYR A 454 -9.85 18.26 -31.65
N LEU A 455 -9.77 16.96 -31.96
CA LEU A 455 -10.10 16.42 -33.27
C LEU A 455 -11.61 16.50 -33.56
N CYS A 456 -11.95 16.86 -34.80
CA CYS A 456 -13.30 16.70 -35.32
C CYS A 456 -13.57 15.21 -35.65
N PRO A 457 -14.55 14.53 -35.00
CA PRO A 457 -14.77 13.09 -35.19
C PRO A 457 -15.25 12.64 -36.59
N VAL A 458 -15.44 13.59 -37.52
CA VAL A 458 -15.82 13.32 -38.92
C VAL A 458 -14.61 13.35 -39.86
N CYS A 459 -13.49 13.97 -39.45
CA CYS A 459 -12.29 14.06 -40.29
C CYS A 459 -10.96 13.83 -39.54
N MET A 460 -11.01 13.36 -38.29
CA MET A 460 -9.87 12.96 -37.45
C MET A 460 -8.69 13.95 -37.42
N MET A 461 -9.01 15.24 -37.48
CA MET A 461 -8.06 16.35 -37.52
C MET A 461 -8.59 17.51 -36.67
N VAL A 462 -7.69 18.34 -36.12
CA VAL A 462 -8.02 19.47 -35.24
C VAL A 462 -9.13 20.36 -35.85
N ALA A 463 -10.14 20.68 -35.04
CA ALA A 463 -11.39 21.26 -35.54
C ALA A 463 -11.24 22.67 -36.14
N TRP A 464 -11.41 22.80 -37.45
CA TRP A 464 -11.42 24.11 -38.14
C TRP A 464 -12.84 24.69 -38.22
N ARG A 465 -13.01 25.92 -37.70
CA ARG A 465 -14.31 26.56 -37.44
C ARG A 465 -15.24 25.59 -36.67
N PRO A 466 -14.96 25.34 -35.38
CA PRO A 466 -15.74 24.42 -34.56
C PRO A 466 -17.18 24.93 -34.39
N ILE A 467 -18.16 24.11 -34.78
CA ILE A 467 -19.56 24.24 -34.39
C ILE A 467 -19.78 23.34 -33.17
N ARG A 468 -20.32 23.90 -32.07
CA ARG A 468 -20.76 23.14 -30.91
C ARG A 468 -22.25 22.83 -31.02
N LEU A 469 -22.63 21.56 -31.10
CA LEU A 469 -24.04 21.15 -31.14
C LEU A 469 -24.70 21.35 -29.76
N VAL A 470 -26.03 21.36 -29.73
CA VAL A 470 -26.84 21.43 -28.48
C VAL A 470 -26.58 20.29 -27.48
N CYS A 471 -25.83 19.27 -27.88
CA CYS A 471 -25.36 18.17 -27.04
C CYS A 471 -23.86 18.27 -26.68
N GLY A 472 -23.27 19.48 -26.71
CA GLY A 472 -21.89 19.77 -26.31
C GLY A 472 -20.79 19.33 -27.28
N HIS A 473 -21.08 18.37 -28.17
CA HIS A 473 -20.11 17.80 -29.12
C HIS A 473 -19.73 18.80 -30.22
N VAL A 474 -18.45 18.79 -30.63
CA VAL A 474 -17.85 19.78 -31.54
C VAL A 474 -17.43 19.16 -32.88
N PHE A 475 -17.68 19.86 -33.99
CA PHE A 475 -17.33 19.44 -35.36
C PHE A 475 -16.91 20.63 -36.23
N CYS A 476 -16.11 20.43 -37.28
CA CYS A 476 -15.83 21.49 -38.26
C CYS A 476 -17.09 21.94 -39.02
N VAL A 477 -17.22 23.24 -39.34
CA VAL A 477 -18.29 23.77 -40.22
C VAL A 477 -18.47 22.94 -41.51
N ARG A 478 -17.39 22.68 -42.27
CA ARG A 478 -17.48 21.92 -43.54
C ARG A 478 -18.00 20.49 -43.32
N CYS A 479 -17.51 19.80 -42.29
CA CYS A 479 -17.95 18.46 -41.93
C CYS A 479 -19.45 18.42 -41.59
N LEU A 480 -19.94 19.41 -40.84
CA LEU A 480 -21.34 19.49 -40.43
C LEU A 480 -22.27 19.83 -41.61
N ILE A 481 -21.87 20.76 -42.49
CA ILE A 481 -22.59 21.05 -43.74
C ILE A 481 -22.68 19.80 -44.62
N LYS A 482 -21.60 19.01 -44.74
CA LYS A 482 -21.61 17.75 -45.50
C LYS A 482 -22.53 16.70 -44.86
N ALA A 483 -22.63 16.64 -43.53
CA ALA A 483 -23.60 15.80 -42.83
C ALA A 483 -25.06 16.24 -43.07
N GLN A 484 -25.33 17.56 -43.01
CA GLN A 484 -26.64 18.14 -43.33
C GLN A 484 -27.06 17.87 -44.79
N ARG A 485 -26.15 18.05 -45.76
CA ARG A 485 -26.38 17.70 -47.18
C ARG A 485 -26.70 16.20 -47.35
N LYS A 486 -26.08 15.32 -46.54
CA LYS A 486 -26.39 13.87 -46.46
C LYS A 486 -27.66 13.55 -45.64
N LYS A 487 -28.49 14.55 -45.29
CA LYS A 487 -29.72 14.42 -44.49
C LYS A 487 -29.53 13.82 -43.09
N MET A 488 -28.31 13.84 -42.54
CA MET A 488 -28.03 13.35 -41.19
C MET A 488 -28.58 14.33 -40.15
N ALA A 489 -29.71 14.01 -39.52
CA ALA A 489 -30.35 14.90 -38.55
C ALA A 489 -29.75 14.86 -37.14
N ASN A 490 -29.15 13.74 -36.75
CA ASN A 490 -28.75 13.44 -35.36
C ASN A 490 -27.24 13.57 -35.15
N CYS A 491 -26.80 13.83 -33.92
CA CYS A 491 -25.36 13.92 -33.59
C CYS A 491 -24.62 12.60 -33.91
N PRO A 492 -23.51 12.62 -34.68
CA PRO A 492 -22.74 11.40 -34.99
C PRO A 492 -22.24 10.64 -33.75
N MET A 493 -21.85 11.36 -32.69
CA MET A 493 -21.24 10.79 -31.49
C MET A 493 -22.30 10.22 -30.53
N CYS A 494 -23.12 11.08 -29.92
CA CYS A 494 -24.10 10.69 -28.90
C CYS A 494 -25.52 10.41 -29.43
N ARG A 495 -25.72 10.41 -30.75
CA ARG A 495 -27.02 10.13 -31.43
C ARG A 495 -28.19 11.04 -31.03
N ARG A 496 -27.95 12.14 -30.30
CA ARG A 496 -28.99 13.12 -29.89
C ARG A 496 -29.83 13.55 -31.10
N LYS A 497 -31.15 13.37 -30.98
CA LYS A 497 -32.14 13.67 -32.03
C LYS A 497 -32.05 15.14 -32.49
N ASN A 498 -32.16 15.36 -33.80
CA ASN A 498 -32.16 16.68 -34.46
C ASN A 498 -30.92 17.58 -34.24
N ALA A 499 -29.91 17.15 -33.47
CA ALA A 499 -28.79 18.01 -33.07
C ALA A 499 -27.94 18.54 -34.24
N VAL A 500 -27.89 17.85 -35.38
CA VAL A 500 -27.26 18.33 -36.62
C VAL A 500 -28.25 19.12 -37.48
N LYS A 501 -29.53 18.73 -37.49
CA LYS A 501 -30.59 19.42 -38.26
C LYS A 501 -30.79 20.88 -37.82
N ILE A 502 -30.69 21.16 -36.52
CA ILE A 502 -30.90 22.51 -35.95
C ILE A 502 -29.62 23.35 -35.86
N ALA A 503 -28.46 22.80 -36.20
CA ALA A 503 -27.19 23.49 -36.07
C ALA A 503 -26.99 24.51 -37.20
N SER A 504 -26.59 25.72 -36.82
CA SER A 504 -26.49 26.89 -37.69
C SER A 504 -25.10 27.55 -37.60
N SER A 505 -24.86 28.60 -38.39
CA SER A 505 -23.70 29.47 -38.25
C SER A 505 -23.60 30.14 -36.88
N GLY A 506 -24.74 30.36 -36.19
CA GLY A 506 -24.79 30.90 -34.83
C GLY A 506 -24.27 29.94 -33.74
N ASN A 507 -24.04 28.67 -34.08
CA ASN A 507 -23.46 27.67 -33.17
C ASN A 507 -21.92 27.59 -33.27
N LEU A 508 -21.28 28.58 -33.89
CA LEU A 508 -19.82 28.70 -33.98
C LEU A 508 -19.21 28.96 -32.60
N ASP A 509 -18.39 28.02 -32.14
CA ASP A 509 -17.65 28.08 -30.88
C ASP A 509 -16.43 29.00 -31.06
N MET A 510 -16.68 30.31 -30.98
CA MET A 510 -15.63 31.33 -31.14
C MET A 510 -14.51 31.23 -30.08
N PRO A 511 -14.78 30.93 -28.78
CA PRO A 511 -13.74 30.65 -27.81
C PRO A 511 -12.83 29.48 -28.24
N MET A 512 -13.41 28.33 -28.61
CA MET A 512 -12.64 27.19 -29.12
C MET A 512 -11.89 27.56 -30.41
N GLN A 513 -12.51 28.29 -31.34
CA GLN A 513 -11.83 28.67 -32.58
C GLN A 513 -10.61 29.58 -32.30
N ASN A 514 -10.68 30.47 -31.32
CA ASN A 514 -9.57 31.34 -30.95
C ASN A 514 -8.46 30.57 -30.23
N PHE A 515 -8.82 29.72 -29.27
CA PHE A 515 -7.89 28.79 -28.62
C PHE A 515 -7.15 27.91 -29.64
N LEU A 516 -7.86 27.29 -30.60
CA LEU A 516 -7.25 26.42 -31.59
C LEU A 516 -6.33 27.17 -32.56
N LYS A 517 -6.67 28.39 -33.00
CA LYS A 517 -5.75 29.24 -33.79
C LYS A 517 -4.44 29.52 -33.05
N GLN A 518 -4.54 29.74 -31.73
CA GLN A 518 -3.42 30.15 -30.88
C GLN A 518 -2.52 28.97 -30.50
N TYR A 519 -3.11 27.87 -30.01
CA TYR A 519 -2.37 26.70 -29.52
C TYR A 519 -2.03 25.67 -30.61
N PHE A 520 -2.74 25.62 -31.74
CA PHE A 520 -2.52 24.65 -32.83
C PHE A 520 -2.29 25.32 -34.21
N PRO A 521 -1.38 26.30 -34.33
CA PRO A 521 -1.22 27.07 -35.57
C PRO A 521 -0.74 26.24 -36.76
N ARG A 522 0.02 25.15 -36.55
CA ARG A 522 0.47 24.25 -37.64
C ARG A 522 -0.71 23.45 -38.19
N GLU A 523 -1.49 22.83 -37.31
CA GLU A 523 -2.63 21.98 -37.64
C GLU A 523 -3.74 22.81 -38.29
N ILE A 524 -3.99 24.02 -37.79
CA ILE A 524 -4.95 24.97 -38.38
C ILE A 524 -4.47 25.48 -39.75
N LYS A 525 -3.15 25.72 -39.95
CA LYS A 525 -2.60 26.09 -41.27
C LYS A 525 -2.72 24.95 -42.28
N GLN A 526 -2.53 23.70 -41.84
CA GLN A 526 -2.79 22.51 -42.67
C GLN A 526 -4.28 22.37 -43.00
N LYS A 527 -5.18 22.45 -42.00
CA LYS A 527 -6.63 22.28 -42.21
C LYS A 527 -7.25 23.37 -43.10
N LYS A 528 -6.66 24.57 -43.12
CA LYS A 528 -6.99 25.61 -44.11
C LYS A 528 -6.67 25.17 -45.54
N ARG A 529 -5.41 24.80 -45.81
CA ARG A 529 -4.96 24.32 -47.14
C ARG A 529 -5.80 23.16 -47.65
N GLU A 530 -6.08 22.18 -46.80
CA GLU A 530 -6.95 21.04 -47.12
C GLU A 530 -8.37 21.49 -47.49
N ALA A 531 -8.95 22.46 -46.77
CA ALA A 531 -10.28 22.98 -47.05
C ALA A 531 -10.34 23.91 -48.28
N GLU A 532 -9.25 24.63 -48.57
CA GLU A 532 -9.07 25.47 -49.75
C GLU A 532 -8.91 24.60 -51.02
N HIS A 533 -8.10 23.54 -50.96
CA HIS A 533 -7.97 22.53 -52.01
C HIS A 533 -9.28 21.76 -52.24
N GLU A 534 -9.94 21.29 -51.17
CA GLU A 534 -11.25 20.62 -51.28
C GLU A 534 -12.31 21.53 -51.91
N GLN A 535 -12.32 22.83 -51.59
CA GLN A 535 -13.23 23.80 -52.20
C GLN A 535 -12.92 24.01 -53.70
N ALA A 536 -11.66 24.22 -54.06
CA ALA A 536 -11.26 24.37 -55.46
C ALA A 536 -11.64 23.14 -56.31
N LEU A 537 -11.53 21.93 -55.76
CA LEU A 537 -11.98 20.72 -56.43
C LEU A 537 -13.51 20.61 -56.53
N GLU A 538 -14.26 21.01 -55.50
CA GLU A 538 -15.73 21.10 -55.56
C GLU A 538 -16.18 22.11 -56.65
N ASP A 539 -15.48 23.24 -56.78
CA ASP A 539 -15.76 24.29 -57.77
C ASP A 539 -15.39 23.86 -59.19
N ILE A 540 -14.24 23.21 -59.39
CA ILE A 540 -13.86 22.62 -60.69
C ILE A 540 -14.88 21.56 -61.14
N GLN A 541 -15.36 20.70 -60.23
CA GLN A 541 -16.42 19.73 -60.53
C GLN A 541 -17.75 20.40 -60.89
N ALA A 542 -18.10 21.51 -60.24
CA ALA A 542 -19.28 22.30 -60.56
C ALA A 542 -19.18 23.02 -61.93
N MET A 543 -18.03 23.59 -62.27
CA MET A 543 -17.80 24.28 -63.55
C MET A 543 -17.73 23.33 -64.75
N THR A 544 -17.08 22.17 -64.59
CA THR A 544 -16.85 21.21 -65.67
C THR A 544 -17.97 20.19 -65.85
N GLY A 545 -18.82 20.01 -64.82
CA GLY A 545 -19.82 18.93 -64.74
C GLY A 545 -19.22 17.53 -64.61
N ARG A 546 -17.88 17.39 -64.57
CA ARG A 546 -17.17 16.11 -64.53
C ARG A 546 -16.78 15.76 -63.10
N LYS A 547 -17.04 14.52 -62.68
CA LYS A 547 -16.45 13.95 -61.46
C LYS A 547 -15.09 13.35 -61.81
N TYR A 548 -14.06 13.82 -61.12
CA TYR A 548 -12.70 13.31 -61.25
C TYR A 548 -12.46 12.19 -60.24
N THR A 549 -11.73 11.14 -60.64
CA THR A 549 -11.29 10.10 -59.70
C THR A 549 -10.11 10.58 -58.86
N GLU A 550 -9.88 9.94 -57.71
CA GLU A 550 -8.77 10.29 -56.82
C GLU A 550 -7.40 10.21 -57.52
N GLU A 551 -7.20 9.22 -58.40
CA GLU A 551 -6.01 9.15 -59.26
C GLU A 551 -5.88 10.33 -60.23
N GLN A 552 -6.98 10.78 -60.84
CA GLN A 552 -6.96 11.92 -61.77
C GLN A 552 -6.60 13.22 -61.04
N LEU A 553 -7.13 13.39 -59.83
CA LEU A 553 -6.83 14.51 -58.94
C LEU A 553 -5.34 14.50 -58.49
N MET A 554 -4.78 13.33 -58.16
CA MET A 554 -3.36 13.20 -57.84
C MET A 554 -2.45 13.57 -59.02
N ARG A 555 -2.79 13.14 -60.24
CA ARG A 555 -2.02 13.48 -61.45
C ARG A 555 -2.03 14.99 -61.74
N MET A 556 -3.16 15.66 -61.55
CA MET A 556 -3.26 17.11 -61.72
C MET A 556 -2.38 17.89 -60.72
N ASN A 557 -2.31 17.45 -59.45
CA ASN A 557 -1.41 18.06 -58.47
C ASN A 557 0.07 17.86 -58.83
N GLN A 558 0.47 16.65 -59.28
CA GLN A 558 1.86 16.35 -59.66
C GLN A 558 2.36 17.22 -60.83
N GLN A 559 1.49 17.50 -61.81
CA GLN A 559 1.81 18.42 -62.91
C GLN A 559 2.02 19.86 -62.43
N HIS A 560 1.26 20.30 -61.42
CA HIS A 560 1.38 21.65 -60.85
C HIS A 560 2.72 21.88 -60.13
N ASP A 561 3.23 20.90 -59.38
CA ASP A 561 4.53 21.00 -58.71
C ASP A 561 5.69 21.08 -59.72
N HIS A 562 5.62 20.33 -60.84
CA HIS A 562 6.63 20.41 -61.90
C HIS A 562 6.60 21.73 -62.67
N GLN A 563 5.42 22.34 -62.82
CA GLN A 563 5.27 23.62 -63.51
C GLN A 563 5.60 24.83 -62.63
N CYS A 564 5.73 24.64 -61.31
CA CYS A 564 6.14 25.66 -60.34
C CYS A 564 7.68 25.76 -60.15
N HIS A 565 8.47 25.15 -61.05
CA HIS A 565 9.94 25.17 -61.02
C HIS A 565 10.59 25.79 -62.28
N ILE A 566 9.81 26.54 -63.07
CA ILE A 566 10.30 27.32 -64.21
C ILE A 566 9.71 28.75 -64.15
N MET A 567 10.34 29.60 -63.32
CA MET A 567 10.60 31.03 -63.55
C MET A 567 11.44 31.60 -62.39
#